data_AF-A0A520YYA7-F1
#
_entry.id   AF-A0A520YYA7-F1
#
_cell.length_a   1.000
_cell.length_b   1.000
_cell.length_c   1.000
_cell.angle_alpha   90.00
_cell.angle_beta   90.00
_cell.angle_gamma   90.00
#
_symmetry.space_group_name_H-M   'P 1'
#
loop_
_entity.id
_entity.type
_entity.pdbx_description
1 polymer ?
#
loop_
_entity_poly.entity_id
_entity_poly.type
_entity_poly.pdbx_seq_one_letter_code
_entity_poly.pdbx_strand_id
1 'polypeptide(L)'
;MFGGWKVLSFVSGVVVSVLGLTFSFPAISNSAEYVGNSGCKCHMGKGCFEGEEYKERLHSNTWEKRLKGTPDAENPECLKCHATAYGEKIAEVGKKYLPNVQCEACHGAGSEYKKLKENYQGKGKDAFKELLKKDPLEARKVQYDAGLIVAGINGHATVKEQCLECHWENKDDKNKCPKTDKVMDYKEYFKKDDHRDEDAVDIAIKKLSPEEKKKWAAILPKDEILNTPYKPKKKE
;
A
#
# COMPACT_ATOMS: atom_id res chain seq x y z
N MET A 1 66.88 -20.01 31.60
CA MET A 1 65.42 -19.90 31.84
C MET A 1 65.07 -18.42 31.83
N PHE A 2 64.20 -18.02 30.89
CA PHE A 2 63.31 -16.83 30.82
C PHE A 2 63.85 -15.51 31.39
N GLY A 3 64.05 -14.41 30.64
CA GLY A 3 63.19 -13.83 29.60
C GLY A 3 62.88 -12.39 30.03
N GLY A 4 63.66 -11.41 29.57
CA GLY A 4 63.46 -9.98 29.89
C GLY A 4 62.73 -9.25 28.77
N TRP A 5 61.48 -8.84 29.02
CA TRP A 5 60.68 -8.04 28.08
C TRP A 5 60.49 -6.61 28.59
N LYS A 6 60.66 -5.70 27.63
CA LYS A 6 60.49 -4.25 27.55
C LYS A 6 59.26 -3.67 28.28
N VAL A 7 59.52 -2.52 28.92
CA VAL A 7 58.82 -1.21 28.87
C VAL A 7 57.32 -1.22 28.53
N LEU A 8 56.49 -0.57 29.34
CA LEU A 8 55.44 0.32 28.82
C LEU A 8 55.01 1.38 29.85
N SER A 9 55.18 2.64 29.47
CA SER A 9 54.72 3.84 30.20
C SER A 9 53.20 3.91 30.23
N PHE A 10 52.63 4.22 31.39
CA PHE A 10 51.22 4.55 31.57
C PHE A 10 50.96 5.97 31.05
N VAL A 11 50.26 6.10 29.91
CA VAL A 11 49.64 7.36 29.48
C VAL A 11 48.20 7.33 29.97
N SER A 12 47.88 8.21 30.91
CA SER A 12 46.53 8.44 31.44
C SER A 12 45.68 9.09 30.35
N GLY A 13 44.79 8.31 29.71
CA GLY A 13 43.81 8.80 28.75
C GLY A 13 42.60 9.40 29.45
N VAL A 14 42.36 10.70 29.26
CA VAL A 14 41.12 11.38 29.63
C VAL A 14 40.00 10.88 28.73
N VAL A 15 39.03 10.16 29.29
CA VAL A 15 37.80 9.76 28.60
C VAL A 15 36.88 10.98 28.53
N VAL A 16 36.89 11.69 27.40
CA VAL A 16 35.87 12.70 27.08
C VAL A 16 34.59 11.97 26.71
N SER A 17 33.66 11.90 27.66
CA SER A 17 32.33 11.32 27.46
C SER A 17 31.53 12.23 26.53
N VAL A 18 31.50 11.90 25.23
CA VAL A 18 30.60 12.53 24.26
C VAL A 18 29.19 12.07 24.59
N LEU A 19 28.40 12.91 25.26
CA LEU A 19 26.95 12.75 25.34
C LEU A 19 26.40 12.77 23.91
N GLY A 20 26.14 11.59 23.35
CA GLY A 20 25.44 11.44 22.09
C GLY A 20 24.03 12.04 22.23
N LEU A 21 23.78 13.16 21.55
CA LEU A 21 22.45 13.63 21.24
C LEU A 21 21.75 12.56 20.40
N THR A 22 21.04 11.65 21.06
CA THR A 22 20.14 10.72 20.39
C THR A 22 19.01 11.55 19.81
N PHE A 23 19.02 11.74 18.49
CA PHE A 23 17.84 12.20 17.77
C PHE A 23 16.72 11.17 17.99
N SER A 24 15.81 11.48 18.90
CA SER A 24 14.54 10.78 19.00
C SER A 24 13.73 11.13 17.76
N PHE A 25 13.71 10.21 16.78
CA PHE A 25 12.71 10.27 15.73
C PHE A 25 11.34 10.23 16.41
N PRO A 26 10.43 11.19 16.16
CA PRO A 26 9.07 11.07 16.65
C PRO A 26 8.50 9.77 16.07
N ALA A 27 8.06 8.87 16.95
CA ALA A 27 7.26 7.74 16.55
C ALA A 27 6.02 8.30 15.86
N ILE A 28 5.93 8.11 14.54
CA ILE A 28 4.68 8.32 13.81
C ILE A 28 3.72 7.32 14.44
N SER A 29 2.83 7.80 15.31
CA SER A 29 1.69 7.02 15.74
C SER A 29 0.90 6.74 14.47
N ASN A 30 0.94 5.50 13.99
CA ASN A 30 0.04 5.05 12.91
C ASN A 30 -1.37 4.99 13.49
N SER A 31 -2.00 6.16 13.64
CA SER A 31 -3.39 6.32 14.03
C SER A 31 -4.34 5.91 12.91
N ALA A 32 -3.82 5.61 11.72
CA ALA A 32 -4.59 5.29 10.54
C ALA A 32 -5.49 4.07 10.77
N GLU A 33 -6.77 4.30 10.54
CA GLU A 33 -7.84 3.30 10.59
C GLU A 33 -8.31 2.96 9.18
N TYR A 34 -8.75 1.71 9.01
CA TYR A 34 -9.47 1.24 7.84
C TYR A 34 -10.90 1.80 7.86
N VAL A 35 -11.33 2.41 6.76
CA VAL A 35 -12.63 3.07 6.59
C VAL A 35 -13.52 2.37 5.56
N GLY A 36 -13.00 1.33 4.93
CA GLY A 36 -13.59 0.57 3.85
C GLY A 36 -13.82 1.37 2.57
N ASN A 37 -14.46 0.73 1.60
CA ASN A 37 -14.82 1.32 0.30
C ASN A 37 -15.65 2.61 0.44
N SER A 38 -16.31 2.82 1.58
CA SER A 38 -17.02 4.07 1.89
C SER A 38 -16.11 5.30 1.90
N GLY A 39 -14.85 5.12 2.32
CA GLY A 39 -13.81 6.15 2.27
C GLY A 39 -13.29 6.43 0.86
N CYS A 40 -13.48 5.49 -0.06
CA CYS A 40 -13.02 5.55 -1.45
C CYS A 40 -14.11 6.03 -2.43
N LYS A 41 -15.20 6.64 -1.94
CA LYS A 41 -16.36 7.04 -2.76
C LYS A 41 -16.03 7.90 -3.99
N CYS A 42 -14.95 8.67 -3.93
CA CYS A 42 -14.45 9.47 -5.07
C CYS A 42 -14.06 8.62 -6.27
N HIS A 43 -13.69 7.37 -6.03
CA HIS A 43 -13.25 6.39 -7.03
C HIS A 43 -14.29 5.28 -7.25
N MET A 44 -15.35 5.24 -6.44
CA MET A 44 -16.43 4.24 -6.54
C MET A 44 -17.70 4.76 -7.23
N GLY A 45 -17.70 6.04 -7.61
CA GLY A 45 -18.79 6.70 -8.32
C GLY A 45 -18.98 6.16 -9.75
N LYS A 46 -20.11 6.52 -10.36
CA LYS A 46 -20.38 6.19 -11.78
C LYS A 46 -19.37 6.94 -12.66
N GLY A 47 -18.75 6.25 -13.61
CA GLY A 47 -17.72 6.80 -14.50
C GLY A 47 -16.31 6.82 -13.91
N CYS A 48 -16.12 6.34 -12.67
CA CYS A 48 -14.79 6.13 -12.11
C CYS A 48 -14.29 4.74 -12.51
N PHE A 49 -13.21 4.71 -13.30
CA PHE A 49 -12.70 3.47 -13.89
C PHE A 49 -12.29 2.45 -12.83
N GLU A 50 -11.60 2.88 -11.78
CA GLU A 50 -11.08 2.00 -10.75
C GLU A 50 -12.21 1.29 -10.00
N GLY A 51 -13.25 2.03 -9.60
CA GLY A 51 -14.40 1.46 -8.91
C GLY A 51 -15.29 0.60 -9.78
N GLU A 52 -15.40 0.90 -11.08
CA GLU A 52 -16.11 0.06 -12.04
C GLU A 52 -15.36 -1.25 -12.28
N GLU A 53 -14.05 -1.21 -12.50
CA GLU A 53 -13.23 -2.42 -12.65
C GLU A 53 -13.24 -3.27 -11.38
N TYR A 54 -13.11 -2.66 -10.20
CA TYR A 54 -13.18 -3.36 -8.91
C TYR A 54 -14.48 -4.15 -8.72
N LYS A 55 -15.63 -3.56 -9.05
CA LYS A 55 -16.96 -4.21 -8.91
C LYS A 55 -17.11 -5.45 -9.80
N GLU A 56 -16.35 -5.53 -10.89
CA GLU A 56 -16.33 -6.69 -11.78
C GLU A 56 -15.40 -7.82 -11.28
N ARG A 57 -14.59 -7.56 -10.24
CA ARG A 57 -13.67 -8.56 -9.68
C ARG A 57 -14.31 -9.40 -8.60
N LEU A 58 -13.80 -10.63 -8.47
CA LEU A 58 -14.17 -11.53 -7.38
C LEU A 58 -13.81 -10.95 -6.00
N HIS A 59 -12.81 -10.07 -5.94
CA HIS A 59 -12.45 -9.35 -4.71
C HIS A 59 -13.63 -8.57 -4.11
N SER A 60 -14.48 -7.96 -4.95
CA SER A 60 -15.66 -7.21 -4.50
C SER A 60 -16.80 -8.07 -3.95
N ASN A 61 -16.73 -9.39 -4.10
CA ASN A 61 -17.81 -10.31 -3.71
C ASN A 61 -17.33 -11.56 -2.94
N THR A 62 -16.10 -11.56 -2.41
CA THR A 62 -15.57 -12.72 -1.66
C THR A 62 -16.44 -13.08 -0.47
N TRP A 63 -17.01 -12.11 0.24
CA TRP A 63 -17.92 -12.38 1.36
C TRP A 63 -19.14 -13.17 0.91
N GLU A 64 -19.90 -12.64 -0.06
CA GLU A 64 -21.12 -13.26 -0.56
C GLU A 64 -20.86 -14.59 -1.28
N LYS A 65 -19.69 -14.77 -1.91
CA LYS A 65 -19.37 -15.95 -2.71
C LYS A 65 -18.59 -17.04 -1.98
N ARG A 66 -18.01 -16.77 -0.80
CA ARG A 66 -17.12 -17.72 -0.08
C ARG A 66 -17.42 -17.86 1.40
N LEU A 67 -17.79 -16.78 2.09
CA LEU A 67 -17.86 -16.77 3.56
C LEU A 67 -19.28 -16.79 4.09
N LYS A 68 -20.19 -16.03 3.48
CA LYS A 68 -21.54 -15.85 4.02
C LYS A 68 -22.29 -17.18 4.10
N GLY A 69 -22.79 -17.49 5.30
CA GLY A 69 -23.55 -18.71 5.56
C GLY A 69 -22.70 -19.97 5.68
N THR A 70 -21.37 -19.86 5.71
CA THR A 70 -20.46 -20.99 5.94
C THR A 70 -19.86 -20.92 7.35
N PRO A 71 -19.35 -22.04 7.89
CA PRO A 71 -18.59 -22.03 9.15
C PRO A 71 -17.31 -21.19 9.09
N ASP A 72 -16.84 -20.86 7.88
CA ASP A 72 -15.59 -20.11 7.66
C ASP A 72 -15.77 -18.59 7.82
N ALA A 73 -17.02 -18.10 7.98
CA ALA A 73 -17.35 -16.68 8.11
C ALA A 73 -16.64 -15.97 9.28
N GLU A 74 -16.29 -16.71 10.33
CA GLU A 74 -15.59 -16.19 11.51
C GLU A 74 -14.19 -16.84 11.67
N ASN A 75 -13.74 -17.62 10.68
CA ASN A 75 -12.48 -18.35 10.75
C ASN A 75 -11.30 -17.41 10.42
N PRO A 76 -10.35 -17.18 11.36
CA PRO A 76 -9.19 -16.31 11.13
C PRO A 76 -8.36 -16.70 9.90
N GLU A 77 -8.21 -18.01 9.64
CA GLU A 77 -7.46 -18.54 8.49
C GLU A 77 -8.10 -18.19 7.15
N CYS A 78 -9.41 -17.91 7.14
CA CYS A 78 -10.15 -17.50 5.95
C CYS A 78 -10.25 -15.97 5.85
N LEU A 79 -10.46 -15.29 6.98
CA LEU A 79 -10.63 -13.85 7.04
C LEU A 79 -9.36 -13.08 6.65
N LYS A 80 -8.17 -13.66 6.88
CA LYS A 80 -6.90 -13.06 6.46
C LYS A 80 -6.80 -12.79 4.95
N CYS A 81 -7.52 -13.54 4.10
CA CYS A 81 -7.49 -13.39 2.63
C CYS A 81 -8.85 -12.99 2.02
N HIS A 82 -9.97 -13.24 2.71
CA HIS A 82 -11.31 -13.05 2.15
C HIS A 82 -12.09 -11.89 2.78
N ALA A 83 -11.46 -11.15 3.69
CA ALA A 83 -11.96 -9.92 4.27
C ALA A 83 -10.83 -8.86 4.24
N THR A 84 -11.17 -7.62 4.57
CA THR A 84 -10.21 -6.52 4.73
C THR A 84 -10.08 -6.16 6.20
N ALA A 85 -8.89 -5.73 6.61
CA ALA A 85 -8.62 -5.23 7.96
C ALA A 85 -8.89 -6.25 9.09
N TYR A 86 -8.80 -7.56 8.82
CA TYR A 86 -8.89 -8.56 9.88
C TYR A 86 -7.69 -8.44 10.82
N GLY A 87 -7.95 -8.20 12.11
CA GLY A 87 -6.91 -7.96 13.12
C GLY A 87 -6.35 -6.54 13.14
N GLU A 88 -6.86 -5.65 12.28
CA GLU A 88 -6.41 -4.28 12.14
C GLU A 88 -7.38 -3.28 12.79
N LYS A 89 -6.94 -2.03 12.94
CA LYS A 89 -7.77 -0.95 13.49
C LYS A 89 -8.79 -0.46 12.46
N ILE A 90 -10.07 -0.66 12.72
CA ILE A 90 -11.19 -0.22 11.87
C ILE A 90 -11.88 0.98 12.50
N ALA A 91 -12.20 1.99 11.69
CA ALA A 91 -12.84 3.23 12.16
C ALA A 91 -14.26 2.99 12.70
N GLU A 92 -14.97 2.02 12.12
CA GLU A 92 -16.27 1.59 12.61
C GLU A 92 -16.13 0.74 13.88
N VAL A 93 -16.66 1.26 14.99
CA VAL A 93 -16.59 0.63 16.31
C VAL A 93 -17.23 -0.76 16.30
N GLY A 94 -16.52 -1.73 16.87
CA GLY A 94 -17.03 -3.09 17.06
C GLY A 94 -16.89 -4.02 15.84
N LYS A 95 -16.37 -3.53 14.72
CA LYS A 95 -16.02 -4.38 13.58
C LYS A 95 -14.69 -5.10 13.82
N LYS A 96 -14.66 -6.40 13.48
CA LYS A 96 -13.44 -7.23 13.50
C LYS A 96 -12.75 -7.31 12.14
N TYR A 97 -13.51 -7.07 11.08
CA TYR A 97 -13.10 -7.06 9.69
C TYR A 97 -14.14 -6.28 8.87
N LEU A 98 -13.75 -5.87 7.67
CA LEU A 98 -14.61 -5.34 6.64
C LEU A 98 -14.89 -6.45 5.61
N PRO A 99 -16.15 -6.67 5.20
CA PRO A 99 -16.47 -7.75 4.26
C PRO A 99 -15.88 -7.47 2.89
N ASN A 100 -15.54 -8.54 2.18
CA ASN A 100 -14.87 -8.51 0.87
C ASN A 100 -13.38 -8.13 0.95
N VAL A 101 -12.66 -8.36 -0.14
CA VAL A 101 -11.35 -7.75 -0.37
C VAL A 101 -11.63 -6.36 -0.94
N GLN A 102 -11.47 -5.33 -0.11
CA GLN A 102 -11.79 -3.93 -0.40
C GLN A 102 -10.56 -3.18 -0.89
N CYS A 103 -10.72 -1.92 -1.32
CA CYS A 103 -9.61 -1.09 -1.83
C CYS A 103 -8.40 -1.09 -0.87
N GLU A 104 -8.67 -0.99 0.44
CA GLU A 104 -7.66 -0.89 1.48
C GLU A 104 -6.90 -2.19 1.74
N ALA A 105 -7.37 -3.34 1.24
CA ALA A 105 -6.59 -4.58 1.26
C ALA A 105 -5.29 -4.45 0.44
N CYS A 106 -5.31 -3.62 -0.61
CA CYS A 106 -4.13 -3.33 -1.43
C CYS A 106 -3.56 -1.92 -1.16
N HIS A 107 -4.41 -0.95 -0.83
CA HIS A 107 -4.03 0.46 -0.73
C HIS A 107 -3.78 0.96 0.70
N GLY A 108 -3.88 0.08 1.70
CA GLY A 108 -3.66 0.41 3.11
C GLY A 108 -4.81 1.21 3.74
N ALA A 109 -4.71 1.41 5.06
CA ALA A 109 -5.70 2.10 5.90
C ALA A 109 -5.98 3.52 5.41
N GLY A 110 -7.24 3.83 5.08
CA GLY A 110 -7.60 5.00 4.30
C GLY A 110 -8.06 6.24 5.04
N SER A 111 -8.21 6.19 6.36
CA SER A 111 -8.61 7.35 7.16
C SER A 111 -7.78 8.61 6.89
N GLU A 112 -6.45 8.52 6.87
CA GLU A 112 -5.56 9.69 6.77
C GLU A 112 -5.51 10.25 5.34
N TYR A 113 -5.30 9.43 4.31
CA TYR A 113 -5.31 9.93 2.93
C TYR A 113 -6.71 10.38 2.47
N LYS A 114 -7.80 9.80 3.03
CA LYS A 114 -9.16 10.33 2.85
C LYS A 114 -9.28 11.72 3.45
N LYS A 115 -8.89 11.89 4.72
CA LYS A 115 -8.93 13.18 5.42
C LYS A 115 -8.10 14.23 4.69
N LEU A 116 -6.93 13.86 4.19
CA LEU A 116 -6.08 14.70 3.37
C LEU A 116 -6.79 15.19 2.11
N LYS A 117 -7.48 14.31 1.38
CA LYS A 117 -8.24 14.69 0.17
C LYS A 117 -9.46 15.54 0.49
N GLU A 118 -10.11 15.31 1.62
CA GLU A 118 -11.31 16.06 2.03
C GLU A 118 -10.98 17.44 2.62
N ASN A 119 -9.80 17.59 3.23
CA ASN A 119 -9.39 18.82 3.92
C ASN A 119 -7.87 19.05 3.91
N TYR A 120 -7.31 19.29 2.72
CA TYR A 120 -5.88 19.51 2.56
C TYR A 120 -5.45 20.80 3.27
N GLN A 121 -4.56 20.67 4.26
CA GLN A 121 -4.05 21.79 5.08
C GLN A 121 -5.14 22.67 5.71
N GLY A 122 -6.31 22.11 6.03
CA GLY A 122 -7.41 22.87 6.62
C GLY A 122 -8.20 23.75 5.64
N LYS A 123 -7.95 23.61 4.32
CA LYS A 123 -8.53 24.45 3.26
C LYS A 123 -9.61 23.74 2.44
N GLY A 124 -10.07 22.58 2.90
CA GLY A 124 -11.08 21.77 2.20
C GLY A 124 -10.56 21.02 0.97
N LYS A 125 -11.46 20.29 0.33
CA LYS A 125 -11.14 19.39 -0.81
C LYS A 125 -10.64 20.10 -2.06
N ASP A 126 -11.04 21.35 -2.28
CA ASP A 126 -10.67 22.08 -3.49
C ASP A 126 -9.19 22.50 -3.47
N ALA A 127 -8.61 22.69 -2.28
CA ALA A 127 -7.17 22.91 -2.14
C ALA A 127 -6.35 21.70 -2.60
N PHE A 128 -6.80 20.47 -2.32
CA PHE A 128 -6.15 19.27 -2.84
C PHE A 128 -6.27 19.18 -4.37
N LYS A 129 -7.44 19.49 -4.93
CA LYS A 129 -7.63 19.51 -6.38
C LYS A 129 -6.75 20.56 -7.06
N GLU A 130 -6.56 21.72 -6.43
CA GLU A 130 -5.64 22.73 -6.92
C GLU A 130 -4.19 22.25 -6.88
N LEU A 131 -3.77 21.60 -5.80
CA LEU A 131 -2.45 20.98 -5.72
C LEU A 131 -2.27 19.96 -6.85
N LEU A 132 -3.22 19.05 -7.04
CA LEU A 132 -3.17 18.05 -8.11
C LEU A 132 -3.04 18.67 -9.50
N LYS A 133 -3.63 19.85 -9.75
CA LYS A 133 -3.49 20.56 -11.02
C LYS A 133 -2.14 21.27 -11.16
N LYS A 134 -1.64 21.88 -10.08
CA LYS A 134 -0.43 22.72 -10.08
C LYS A 134 0.85 21.89 -9.96
N ASP A 135 0.84 20.88 -9.11
CA ASP A 135 1.94 19.97 -8.82
C ASP A 135 1.40 18.55 -8.55
N PRO A 136 1.14 17.76 -9.62
CA PRO A 136 0.65 16.39 -9.49
C PRO A 136 1.60 15.47 -8.72
N LEU A 137 2.91 15.71 -8.77
CA LEU A 137 3.91 14.89 -8.10
C LEU A 137 3.86 15.10 -6.59
N GLU A 138 3.76 16.36 -6.16
CA GLU A 138 3.55 16.67 -4.75
C GLU A 138 2.20 16.15 -4.27
N ALA A 139 1.13 16.29 -5.07
CA ALA A 139 -0.18 15.73 -4.73
C ALA A 139 -0.15 14.22 -4.48
N ARG A 140 0.65 13.47 -5.25
CA ARG A 140 0.88 12.05 -5.00
C ARG A 140 1.73 11.81 -3.77
N LYS A 141 2.83 12.55 -3.61
CA LYS A 141 3.73 12.41 -2.46
C LYS A 141 2.96 12.56 -1.15
N VAL A 142 2.12 13.59 -1.00
CA VAL A 142 1.38 13.82 0.23
C VAL A 142 0.34 12.72 0.51
N GLN A 143 -0.21 12.06 -0.51
CA GLN A 143 -1.08 10.89 -0.32
C GLN A 143 -0.29 9.69 0.23
N TYR A 144 0.90 9.44 -0.31
CA TYR A 144 1.79 8.38 0.16
C TYR A 144 2.31 8.65 1.58
N ASP A 145 2.66 9.90 1.89
CA ASP A 145 3.03 10.32 3.24
C ASP A 145 1.86 10.13 4.22
N ALA A 146 0.62 10.22 3.74
CA ALA A 146 -0.60 9.95 4.51
C ALA A 146 -1.03 8.47 4.53
N GLY A 147 -0.15 7.56 4.09
CA GLY A 147 -0.35 6.12 4.22
C GLY A 147 -1.02 5.42 3.04
N LEU A 148 -1.26 6.11 1.91
CA LEU A 148 -1.71 5.43 0.69
C LEU A 148 -0.59 4.52 0.19
N ILE A 149 -0.90 3.24 -0.03
CA ILE A 149 0.06 2.26 -0.55
C ILE A 149 -0.25 1.95 -2.02
N VAL A 150 0.80 1.86 -2.84
CA VAL A 150 0.76 1.27 -4.17
C VAL A 150 1.95 0.32 -4.30
N ALA A 151 1.65 -0.97 -4.48
CA ALA A 151 2.65 -1.99 -4.72
C ALA A 151 3.46 -1.67 -5.98
N GLY A 152 4.77 -1.88 -5.92
CA GLY A 152 5.70 -1.46 -6.96
C GLY A 152 6.08 0.03 -6.92
N ILE A 153 5.64 0.80 -5.91
CA ILE A 153 6.03 2.20 -5.70
C ILE A 153 6.52 2.41 -4.26
N ASN A 154 5.61 2.37 -3.29
CA ASN A 154 5.87 2.70 -1.89
C ASN A 154 5.36 1.65 -0.88
N GLY A 155 4.76 0.54 -1.37
CA GLY A 155 4.41 -0.64 -0.58
C GLY A 155 5.32 -1.82 -0.84
N HIS A 156 4.71 -2.97 -1.14
CA HIS A 156 5.39 -4.15 -1.68
C HIS A 156 6.34 -3.79 -2.82
N ALA A 157 7.47 -4.50 -2.94
CA ALA A 157 8.46 -4.18 -3.96
C ALA A 157 7.92 -4.43 -5.37
N THR A 158 6.99 -5.40 -5.50
CA THR A 158 6.26 -5.68 -6.74
C THR A 158 4.76 -5.84 -6.49
N VAL A 159 3.94 -5.60 -7.52
CA VAL A 159 2.51 -5.91 -7.51
C VAL A 159 2.29 -7.41 -7.29
N LYS A 160 3.19 -8.25 -7.84
CA LYS A 160 3.17 -9.69 -7.63
C LYS A 160 3.29 -10.07 -6.16
N GLU A 161 4.22 -9.47 -5.43
CA GLU A 161 4.39 -9.72 -4.00
C GLU A 161 3.11 -9.41 -3.22
N GLN A 162 2.43 -8.32 -3.54
CA GLN A 162 1.14 -8.00 -2.92
C GLN A 162 0.08 -9.06 -3.22
N CYS A 163 -0.04 -9.52 -4.48
CA CYS A 163 -0.97 -10.60 -4.81
C CYS A 163 -0.66 -11.89 -4.03
N LEU A 164 0.63 -12.19 -3.84
CA LEU A 164 1.09 -13.41 -3.18
C LEU A 164 0.92 -13.41 -1.65
N GLU A 165 0.44 -12.32 -1.04
CA GLU A 165 0.00 -12.35 0.36
C GLU A 165 -1.22 -13.27 0.55
N CYS A 166 -2.06 -13.37 -0.47
CA CYS A 166 -3.29 -14.16 -0.45
C CYS A 166 -3.33 -15.27 -1.52
N HIS A 167 -2.49 -15.18 -2.55
CA HIS A 167 -2.43 -16.12 -3.66
C HIS A 167 -1.10 -16.87 -3.69
N TRP A 168 -1.07 -17.98 -4.44
CA TRP A 168 0.12 -18.80 -4.58
C TRP A 168 0.22 -19.32 -6.02
N GLU A 169 1.44 -19.41 -6.54
CA GLU A 169 1.72 -19.98 -7.86
C GLU A 169 2.12 -21.46 -7.78
N ASN A 170 2.48 -21.93 -6.59
CA ASN A 170 2.86 -23.30 -6.33
C ASN A 170 1.76 -24.02 -5.52
N LYS A 171 1.29 -25.17 -6.02
CA LYS A 171 0.29 -26.01 -5.33
C LYS A 171 0.73 -26.54 -3.96
N ASP A 172 2.04 -26.54 -3.72
CA ASP A 172 2.67 -27.02 -2.49
C ASP A 172 3.12 -25.86 -1.57
N ASP A 173 2.64 -24.64 -1.83
CA ASP A 173 2.91 -23.48 -0.98
C ASP A 173 2.40 -23.70 0.44
N LYS A 174 3.24 -23.41 1.44
CA LYS A 174 2.93 -23.62 2.86
C LYS A 174 1.83 -22.68 3.36
N ASN A 175 1.64 -21.54 2.71
CA ASN A 175 0.65 -20.54 3.06
C ASN A 175 -0.60 -20.62 2.17
N LYS A 176 -0.74 -21.67 1.34
CA LYS A 176 -1.90 -21.84 0.46
C LYS A 176 -3.22 -21.96 1.23
N CYS A 177 -4.32 -21.71 0.54
CA CYS A 177 -5.65 -21.92 1.11
C CYS A 177 -5.87 -23.39 1.50
N PRO A 178 -6.37 -23.68 2.71
CA PRO A 178 -6.66 -25.05 3.15
C PRO A 178 -7.88 -25.68 2.45
N LYS A 179 -8.59 -24.93 1.60
CA LYS A 179 -9.84 -25.33 0.95
C LYS A 179 -9.74 -25.39 -0.57
N THR A 180 -8.60 -25.06 -1.18
CA THR A 180 -8.44 -25.15 -2.63
C THR A 180 -6.99 -25.34 -3.06
N ASP A 181 -6.79 -26.19 -4.07
CA ASP A 181 -5.50 -26.38 -4.73
C ASP A 181 -5.31 -25.48 -5.96
N LYS A 182 -6.21 -24.50 -6.16
CA LYS A 182 -6.10 -23.55 -7.26
C LYS A 182 -4.84 -22.71 -7.11
N VAL A 183 -3.96 -22.77 -8.10
CA VAL A 183 -2.83 -21.85 -8.23
C VAL A 183 -3.25 -20.63 -9.06
N MET A 184 -2.65 -19.50 -8.75
CA MET A 184 -2.76 -18.27 -9.52
C MET A 184 -1.70 -18.27 -10.63
N ASP A 185 -2.08 -17.88 -11.84
CA ASP A 185 -1.11 -17.37 -12.81
C ASP A 185 -1.09 -15.84 -12.64
N TYR A 186 0.02 -15.30 -12.13
CA TYR A 186 0.12 -13.87 -11.84
C TYR A 186 -0.19 -13.00 -13.05
N LYS A 187 0.32 -13.34 -14.24
CA LYS A 187 0.15 -12.50 -15.44
C LYS A 187 -1.32 -12.46 -15.87
N GLU A 188 -2.00 -13.60 -15.81
CA GLU A 188 -3.41 -13.70 -16.19
C GLU A 188 -4.34 -13.08 -15.14
N TYR A 189 -3.99 -13.15 -13.86
CA TYR A 189 -4.77 -12.51 -12.80
C TYR A 189 -4.57 -11.01 -12.78
N PHE A 190 -3.32 -10.54 -12.94
CA PHE A 190 -3.02 -9.13 -13.07
C PHE A 190 -3.83 -8.49 -14.20
N LYS A 191 -3.87 -9.09 -15.40
CA LYS A 191 -4.71 -8.57 -16.51
C LYS A 191 -6.19 -8.43 -16.17
N LYS A 192 -6.71 -9.28 -15.27
CA LYS A 192 -8.11 -9.22 -14.83
C LYS A 192 -8.31 -8.12 -13.79
N ASP A 193 -7.38 -7.99 -12.86
CA ASP A 193 -7.44 -7.03 -11.76
C ASP A 193 -6.90 -5.64 -12.14
N ASP A 194 -6.21 -5.50 -13.27
CA ASP A 194 -5.61 -4.26 -13.74
C ASP A 194 -6.68 -3.17 -13.94
N HIS A 195 -6.65 -2.22 -13.03
CA HIS A 195 -7.52 -1.06 -12.95
C HIS A 195 -6.71 0.25 -13.02
N ARG A 196 -5.49 0.20 -13.59
CA ARG A 196 -4.68 1.38 -13.86
C ARG A 196 -5.24 2.14 -15.06
N ASP A 197 -5.29 3.45 -14.95
CA ASP A 197 -5.52 4.37 -16.06
C ASP A 197 -4.43 5.45 -16.12
N GLU A 198 -4.46 6.27 -17.17
CA GLU A 198 -3.56 7.41 -17.28
C GLU A 198 -4.17 8.62 -16.57
N ASP A 199 -3.47 9.12 -15.55
CA ASP A 199 -3.86 10.32 -14.83
C ASP A 199 -2.89 11.51 -15.06
N ALA A 200 -3.18 12.64 -14.42
CA ALA A 200 -2.33 13.85 -14.50
C ALA A 200 -0.90 13.61 -13.97
N VAL A 201 -0.74 12.66 -13.05
CA VAL A 201 0.51 12.32 -12.40
C VAL A 201 1.37 11.51 -13.35
N ASP A 202 0.82 10.53 -14.06
CA ASP A 202 1.49 9.75 -15.09
C ASP A 202 1.97 10.65 -16.24
N ILE A 203 1.13 11.59 -16.67
CA ILE A 203 1.49 12.59 -17.67
C ILE A 203 2.66 13.46 -17.19
N ALA A 204 2.70 13.82 -15.90
CA ALA A 204 3.80 14.58 -15.32
C ALA A 204 5.10 13.77 -15.26
N ILE A 205 5.05 12.50 -14.86
CA ILE A 205 6.23 11.61 -14.80
C ILE A 205 6.93 11.51 -16.15
N LYS A 206 6.16 11.37 -17.24
CA LYS A 206 6.69 11.24 -18.61
C LYS A 206 7.53 12.44 -19.04
N LYS A 207 7.33 13.61 -18.42
CA LYS A 207 8.01 14.86 -18.74
C LYS A 207 9.24 15.16 -17.86
N LEU A 208 9.50 14.34 -16.84
CA LEU A 208 10.59 14.60 -15.89
C LEU A 208 11.97 14.46 -16.54
N SER A 209 12.84 15.43 -16.26
CA SER A 209 14.27 15.33 -16.55
C SER A 209 14.93 14.22 -15.70
N PRO A 210 16.14 13.76 -16.07
CA PRO A 210 16.91 12.82 -15.24
C PRO A 210 17.13 13.33 -13.80
N GLU A 211 17.35 14.62 -13.61
CA GLU A 211 17.54 15.26 -12.30
C GLU A 211 16.23 15.26 -11.49
N GLU A 212 15.11 15.57 -12.13
CA GLU A 212 13.80 15.53 -11.48
C GLU A 212 13.39 14.10 -11.11
N LYS A 213 13.73 13.11 -11.94
CA LYS A 213 13.51 11.69 -11.60
C LYS A 213 14.28 11.29 -10.34
N LYS A 214 15.50 11.80 -10.14
CA LYS A 214 16.25 11.59 -8.88
C LYS A 214 15.55 12.24 -7.70
N LYS A 215 15.05 13.47 -7.85
CA LYS A 215 14.28 14.18 -6.81
C LYS A 215 13.02 13.40 -6.39
N TRP A 216 12.31 12.81 -7.36
CA TRP A 216 11.03 12.15 -7.14
C TRP A 216 11.12 10.62 -7.02
N ALA A 217 12.32 10.04 -6.94
CA ALA A 217 12.53 8.59 -7.03
C ALA A 217 11.68 7.77 -6.03
N ALA A 218 11.34 8.33 -4.87
CA ALA A 218 10.51 7.66 -3.86
C ALA A 218 9.06 7.40 -4.30
N ILE A 219 8.53 8.18 -5.24
CA ILE A 219 7.12 8.12 -5.68
C ILE A 219 6.96 7.61 -7.12
N LEU A 220 8.06 7.22 -7.77
CA LEU A 220 8.03 6.71 -9.14
C LEU A 220 7.83 5.18 -9.15
N PRO A 221 7.16 4.64 -10.19
CA PRO A 221 7.11 3.20 -10.44
C PRO A 221 8.49 2.55 -10.45
N LYS A 222 8.63 1.50 -9.65
CA LYS A 222 9.83 0.64 -9.54
C LYS A 222 9.58 -0.74 -10.15
N ASP A 223 8.37 -1.25 -10.02
CA ASP A 223 7.96 -2.50 -10.67
C ASP A 223 7.71 -2.26 -12.16
N GLU A 224 8.35 -3.08 -13.01
CA GLU A 224 8.23 -3.01 -14.46
C GLU A 224 6.80 -3.19 -14.95
N ILE A 225 5.97 -3.95 -14.23
CA ILE A 225 4.57 -4.19 -14.61
C ILE A 225 3.80 -2.87 -14.70
N LEU A 226 4.15 -1.88 -13.86
CA LEU A 226 3.48 -0.58 -13.81
C LEU A 226 3.77 0.27 -15.07
N ASN A 227 4.83 -0.05 -15.81
CA ASN A 227 5.19 0.61 -17.07
C ASN A 227 4.61 -0.09 -18.31
N THR A 228 3.87 -1.19 -18.13
CA THR A 228 3.18 -1.87 -19.24
C THR A 228 1.98 -1.06 -19.74
N PRO A 229 1.56 -1.22 -21.00
CA PRO A 229 0.41 -0.51 -21.55
C PRO A 229 -0.86 -0.70 -20.70
N TYR A 230 -1.62 0.38 -20.51
CA TYR A 230 -2.89 0.33 -19.81
C TYR A 230 -3.91 -0.54 -20.53
N LYS A 231 -4.82 -1.13 -19.76
CA LYS A 231 -5.98 -1.83 -20.29
C LYS A 231 -6.84 -0.87 -21.12
N PRO A 232 -7.32 -1.27 -22.31
CA PRO A 232 -8.25 -0.45 -23.09
C PRO A 232 -9.52 -0.21 -22.28
N LYS A 233 -9.99 1.04 -22.24
CA LYS A 233 -11.32 1.35 -21.69
C LYS A 233 -12.36 0.56 -22.48
N LYS A 234 -13.29 -0.11 -21.78
CA LYS A 234 -14.43 -0.76 -22.42
C LYS A 234 -15.17 0.31 -23.23
N LYS A 235 -15.42 0.04 -24.51
CA LYS A 235 -16.29 0.90 -25.31
C LYS A 235 -17.69 0.82 -24.70
N GLU A 236 -18.27 1.98 -24.39
CA GLU A 236 -19.67 2.12 -23.96
C GLU A 236 -20.64 1.64 -25.05
#